data_AF-A0A450TRY2-F1
#
_entry.id   AF-A0A450TRY2-F1
#
_cell.length_a   1.000
_cell.length_b   1.000
_cell.length_c   1.000
_cell.angle_alpha   90.00
_cell.angle_beta   90.00
_cell.angle_gamma   90.00
#
_symmetry.space_group_name_H-M   'P 1'
#
loop_
_entity.id
_entity.type
_entity.pdbx_description
1 polymer ?
#
loop_
_entity_poly.entity_id
_entity_poly.type
_entity_poly.pdbx_seq_one_letter_code
_entity_poly.pdbx_strand_id
1 'polypeptide(L)'
;MFSKKTALSLIAVALVLAILVTAIVRKDQGQALTDSSQTRVGAIIPLTGEVATYGDSLKKGFELAAAEFDGKIAVVYEDSKANPYAAGILFG
;
A
#
# COMPACT_ATOMS: atom_id res chain seq x y z
N MET A 1 11.55 -51.75 13.52
CA MET A 1 11.57 -51.62 14.99
C MET A 1 12.42 -50.39 15.31
N PHE A 2 11.80 -49.21 15.42
CA PHE A 2 12.54 -47.96 15.64
C PHE A 2 13.01 -47.91 17.11
N SER A 3 14.31 -47.87 17.33
CA SER A 3 14.87 -47.68 18.66
C SER A 3 14.47 -46.32 19.21
N LYS A 4 14.17 -46.22 20.51
CA LYS A 4 13.69 -44.98 21.16
C LYS A 4 14.59 -43.75 20.85
N LYS A 5 15.89 -43.98 20.64
CA LYS A 5 16.89 -42.97 20.27
C LYS A 5 16.75 -42.48 18.81
N THR A 6 16.42 -43.38 17.86
CA THR A 6 16.20 -43.00 16.46
C THR A 6 14.86 -42.31 16.27
N ALA A 7 13.84 -42.70 17.05
CA ALA A 7 12.58 -41.98 17.11
C ALA A 7 12.75 -40.54 17.65
N LEU A 8 13.55 -40.37 18.72
CA LEU A 8 13.82 -39.05 19.30
C LEU A 8 14.61 -38.13 18.34
N SER A 9 15.55 -38.70 17.59
CA SER A 9 16.34 -37.98 16.58
C SER A 9 15.47 -37.50 15.41
N LEU A 10 14.54 -38.32 14.92
CA LEU A 10 13.63 -37.93 13.83
C LEU A 10 12.68 -36.80 14.26
N ILE A 11 12.18 -36.83 15.50
CA ILE A 11 11.33 -35.78 16.05
C ILE A 11 12.11 -34.45 16.15
N ALA A 12 13.37 -34.50 16.60
CA ALA A 12 14.21 -33.31 16.67
C ALA A 12 14.48 -32.70 15.28
N VAL A 13 14.76 -33.53 14.27
CA VAL A 13 14.95 -33.07 12.88
C VAL A 13 13.66 -32.47 12.32
N ALA A 14 12.50 -33.10 12.56
CA ALA A 14 11.22 -32.58 12.13
C ALA A 14 10.88 -31.22 12.78
N LEU A 15 11.22 -31.04 14.05
CA LEU A 15 11.07 -29.76 14.75
C LEU A 15 11.94 -28.64 14.15
N VAL A 16 13.21 -28.94 13.85
CA VAL A 16 14.11 -27.97 13.21
C VAL A 16 13.61 -27.58 11.81
N LEU A 17 13.13 -28.56 11.04
CA LEU A 17 12.53 -28.30 9.72
C LEU A 17 11.26 -27.45 9.83
N ALA A 18 10.39 -27.73 10.80
CA ALA A 18 9.17 -26.94 11.02
C ALA A 18 9.49 -25.47 11.37
N ILE A 19 10.53 -25.23 12.18
CA ILE A 19 11.00 -23.88 12.53
C ILE A 19 11.57 -23.15 11.30
N LEU A 20 12.34 -23.85 10.46
CA LEU A 20 12.86 -23.27 9.21
C LEU A 20 11.73 -22.91 8.23
N VAL A 21 10.73 -23.77 8.08
CA VAL A 21 9.56 -23.49 7.23
C VAL A 21 8.76 -22.30 7.75
N THR A 22 8.52 -22.21 9.07
CA THR A 22 7.82 -21.05 9.64
C THR A 22 8.61 -19.76 9.54
N ALA A 23 9.94 -19.80 9.62
CA ALA A 23 10.79 -18.62 9.41
C ALA A 23 10.74 -18.11 7.96
N ILE A 24 10.67 -19.03 6.97
CA ILE A 24 10.55 -18.67 5.55
C ILE A 24 9.16 -18.08 5.26
N VAL A 25 8.08 -18.73 5.72
CA VAL A 25 6.69 -18.28 5.48
C VAL A 25 6.40 -16.93 6.14
N ARG A 26 7.04 -16.61 7.28
CA ARG A 26 6.86 -15.32 7.97
C ARG A 26 7.57 -14.15 7.28
N LYS A 27 8.47 -14.40 6.33
CA LYS A 27 9.18 -13.33 5.61
C LYS A 27 8.29 -12.57 4.62
N ASP A 28 7.18 -13.19 4.18
CA ASP A 28 6.23 -12.59 3.23
C ASP A 28 5.04 -11.86 3.88
N GLN A 29 4.80 -12.02 5.20
CA GLN A 29 3.60 -11.46 5.86
C GLN A 29 3.79 -10.11 6.56
N GLY A 30 4.96 -9.47 6.44
CA GLY A 30 5.33 -8.31 7.24
C GLY A 30 5.46 -6.97 6.51
N GLN A 31 5.38 -6.95 5.19
CA GLN A 31 5.41 -5.71 4.43
C GLN A 31 4.21 -5.70 3.50
N ALA A 32 3.14 -5.03 3.92
CA ALA A 32 2.34 -4.30 2.95
C ALA A 32 3.36 -3.46 2.18
N LEU A 33 3.65 -3.89 0.96
CA LEU A 33 4.48 -3.17 0.02
C LEU A 33 3.77 -1.84 -0.20
N THR A 34 4.07 -0.85 0.63
CA THR A 34 4.05 0.52 0.16
C THR A 34 5.04 0.48 -0.98
N ASP A 35 4.53 0.38 -2.19
CA ASP A 35 5.31 0.39 -3.41
C ASP A 35 6.17 1.66 -3.36
N SER A 36 7.40 1.51 -2.86
CA SER A 36 8.32 2.62 -2.59
C SER A 36 8.79 3.28 -3.89
N SER A 37 8.38 2.70 -5.03
CA SER A 37 8.52 3.22 -6.37
C SER A 37 7.56 4.40 -6.66
N GLN A 38 6.38 4.46 -6.01
CA GLN A 38 5.33 5.40 -6.39
C GLN A 38 5.23 6.57 -5.41
N THR A 39 5.61 7.77 -5.88
CA THR A 39 5.44 9.03 -5.16
C THR A 39 3.96 9.40 -5.09
N ARG A 40 3.45 9.67 -3.89
CA ARG A 40 2.04 10.07 -3.68
C ARG A 40 1.92 11.58 -3.52
N VAL A 41 0.99 12.18 -4.26
CA VAL A 41 0.67 13.60 -4.20
C VAL A 41 -0.80 13.73 -3.79
N GLY A 42 -1.07 14.43 -2.69
CA GLY A 42 -2.43 14.75 -2.27
C GLY A 42 -2.93 16.02 -2.96
N ALA A 43 -4.15 16.00 -3.48
CA ALA A 43 -4.80 17.14 -4.13
C ALA A 43 -6.19 17.38 -3.51
N ILE A 44 -6.36 18.55 -2.89
CA ILE A 44 -7.64 19.02 -2.34
C ILE A 44 -8.26 19.95 -3.38
N ILE A 45 -9.24 19.46 -4.12
CA ILE A 45 -9.87 20.21 -5.23
C ILE A 45 -11.39 20.04 -5.20
N PRO A 46 -12.16 21.01 -5.70
CA PRO A 46 -13.62 20.92 -5.69
C PRO A 46 -14.11 19.98 -6.79
N LEU A 47 -14.28 18.69 -6.48
CA LEU A 47 -14.79 17.69 -7.41
C LEU A 47 -16.31 17.69 -7.47
N THR A 48 -16.97 18.20 -6.43
CA THR A 48 -18.42 18.42 -6.42
C THR A 48 -18.77 19.85 -5.97
N GLY A 49 -20.05 20.22 -6.07
CA GLY A 49 -20.53 21.56 -5.74
C GLY A 49 -20.48 22.54 -6.92
N GLU A 50 -20.62 23.83 -6.63
CA GLU A 50 -20.87 24.88 -7.63
C GLU A 50 -19.72 25.07 -8.63
N VAL A 51 -18.49 24.72 -8.23
CA VAL A 51 -17.28 24.85 -9.06
C VAL A 51 -16.68 23.49 -9.44
N ALA A 52 -17.49 22.42 -9.47
CA ALA A 52 -17.06 21.07 -9.85
C ALA A 52 -16.36 21.02 -11.22
N THR A 53 -16.86 21.79 -12.20
CA THR A 53 -16.28 21.88 -13.55
C THR A 53 -14.82 22.32 -13.54
N TYR A 54 -14.44 23.16 -12.57
CA TYR A 54 -13.04 23.57 -12.37
C TYR A 54 -12.20 22.42 -11.79
N GLY A 55 -12.71 21.71 -10.77
CA GLY A 55 -12.01 20.54 -10.22
C GLY A 55 -11.86 19.39 -11.22
N ASP A 56 -12.85 19.17 -12.09
CA ASP A 56 -12.74 18.19 -13.19
C ASP A 56 -11.61 18.54 -14.16
N SER A 57 -11.45 19.83 -14.46
CA SER A 57 -10.38 20.33 -15.32
C SER A 57 -9.01 20.14 -14.66
N LEU A 58 -8.91 20.40 -13.35
CA LEU A 58 -7.69 20.15 -12.57
C LEU A 58 -7.36 18.66 -12.51
N LYS A 59 -8.33 17.78 -12.22
CA LYS A 59 -8.15 16.32 -12.17
C LYS A 59 -7.61 15.79 -13.49
N LYS A 60 -8.16 16.24 -14.63
CA LYS A 60 -7.65 15.88 -15.96
C LYS A 60 -6.21 16.34 -16.17
N GLY A 61 -5.86 17.54 -15.72
CA GLY A 61 -4.49 18.05 -15.80
C GLY A 61 -3.51 17.24 -14.95
N PHE A 62 -3.90 16.87 -13.73
CA PHE A 62 -3.11 16.03 -12.85
C PHE A 62 -2.95 14.60 -13.38
N GLU A 63 -4.00 14.01 -13.93
CA GLU A 63 -3.94 12.69 -14.57
C GLU A 63 -3.04 12.70 -15.81
N LEU A 64 -3.13 13.75 -16.64
CA LEU A 64 -2.25 13.92 -17.79
C LEU A 64 -0.79 14.04 -17.36
N ALA A 65 -0.49 14.89 -16.38
CA ALA A 65 0.86 15.05 -15.85
C ALA A 65 1.38 13.74 -15.22
N ALA A 66 0.56 13.03 -14.43
CA ALA A 66 0.96 11.78 -13.81
C ALA A 66 1.26 10.66 -14.84
N ALA A 67 0.55 10.66 -15.98
CA ALA A 67 0.78 9.70 -17.06
C ALA A 67 2.18 9.85 -17.69
N GLU A 68 2.79 11.03 -17.65
CA GLU A 68 4.16 11.27 -18.16
C GLU A 68 5.25 10.59 -17.32
N PHE A 69 4.92 10.10 -16.11
CA PHE A 69 5.87 9.50 -15.18
C PHE A 69 5.77 7.97 -15.07
N ASP A 70 5.20 7.29 -16.07
CA ASP A 70 5.09 5.81 -16.12
C ASP A 70 4.46 5.21 -14.84
N GLY A 71 3.47 5.90 -14.26
CA GLY A 71 2.81 5.45 -13.02
C GLY A 71 3.62 5.65 -11.75
N LYS A 72 4.80 6.29 -11.79
CA LYS A 72 5.60 6.64 -10.60
C LYS A 72 4.97 7.73 -9.73
N ILE A 73 3.93 8.41 -10.22
CA ILE A 73 3.17 9.39 -9.46
C ILE A 73 1.73 8.87 -9.28
N ALA A 74 1.28 8.77 -8.04
CA ALA A 74 -0.12 8.57 -7.67
C ALA A 74 -0.68 9.88 -7.15
N VAL A 75 -1.73 10.40 -7.80
CA VAL A 75 -2.49 11.54 -7.26
C VAL A 75 -3.67 11.02 -6.46
N VAL A 76 -3.77 11.42 -5.20
CA VAL A 76 -4.88 11.11 -4.30
C VAL A 76 -5.73 12.35 -4.15
N TYR A 77 -7.03 12.22 -4.39
CA TYR A 77 -7.96 13.36 -4.42
C TYR A 77 -8.85 13.40 -3.18
N GLU A 78 -8.98 14.58 -2.61
CA GLU A 78 -10.01 14.90 -1.62
C GLU A 78 -10.93 15.98 -2.19
N ASP A 79 -12.24 15.71 -2.16
CA ASP A 79 -13.24 16.65 -2.66
C ASP A 79 -13.51 17.75 -1.62
N SER A 80 -13.07 18.97 -1.93
CA SER A 80 -13.28 20.12 -1.05
C SER A 80 -14.72 20.64 -1.08
N LYS A 81 -15.54 20.27 -2.06
CA LYS A 81 -16.88 20.83 -2.29
C LYS A 81 -16.93 22.36 -2.39
N ALA A 82 -15.80 22.97 -2.76
CA ALA A 82 -15.60 24.42 -2.71
C ALA A 82 -15.70 25.04 -1.30
N ASN A 83 -15.56 24.22 -0.26
CA ASN A 83 -15.58 24.65 1.13
C ASN A 83 -14.14 24.96 1.59
N PRO A 84 -13.83 26.21 1.96
CA PRO A 84 -12.48 26.58 2.40
C PRO A 84 -12.03 25.89 3.71
N TYR A 85 -12.95 25.31 4.48
CA TYR A 85 -12.64 24.55 5.70
C TYR A 85 -12.39 23.06 5.44
N ALA A 86 -12.61 22.57 4.22
CA ALA A 86 -12.44 21.16 3.88
C ALA A 86 -10.98 20.72 3.74
N ALA A 87 -10.00 21.63 3.83
CA ALA A 87 -8.59 21.32 3.55
C ALA A 87 -7.83 20.53 4.65
N GLY A 88 -8.53 19.94 5.61
CA GLY A 88 -7.96 19.52 6.89
C GLY A 88 -7.61 18.04 7.08
N ILE A 89 -7.91 17.13 6.15
CA ILE A 89 -7.98 15.69 6.49
C ILE A 89 -6.90 14.82 5.80
N LEU A 90 -6.19 15.31 4.79
CA LEU A 90 -5.32 14.46 3.96
C LEU A 90 -3.98 13.97 4.58
N PHE A 91 -3.55 14.49 5.74
CA PHE A 91 -2.25 14.13 6.35
C PHE A 91 -2.28 13.86 7.86
N GLY A 92 -3.46 13.60 8.43
CA GLY A 92 -3.65 13.22 9.84
C GLY A 92 -3.53 11.72 10.08
#